data_AF-A0A822FT17-F1
#
_entry.id   AF-A0A822FT17-F1
#
_cell.length_a   1.000
_cell.length_b   1.000
_cell.length_c   1.000
_cell.angle_alpha   90.00
_cell.angle_beta   90.00
_cell.angle_gamma   90.00
#
_symmetry.space_group_name_H-M   'P 1'
#
loop_
_entity.id
_entity.type
_entity.pdbx_description
1 polymer ?
#
loop_
_entity_poly.entity_id
_entity_poly.type
_entity_poly.pdbx_seq_one_letter_code
_entity_poly.pdbx_strand_id
1 'polypeptide(L)'
;YHHFEIVLLEKFSDNEPPPAIALCTASPLDPPPISQFRQDYLRFWPTGDAARYLKQGDKIGWGILFPQDEDSFIGNNKEQLIICYLTVNRTVGYVRVLYQPIGGFYPVIIAPSNINLIQMDFSATQILTEDFTPEQIKTIIADARQQIEEEREYEQEQEYEQEQEQLRKSPESIDQKSTISTQLIKETSYEMSSTVPDNNEYDQYYPPVKSTTCSII
;
A
#
# COMPACT_ATOMS: atom_id res chain seq x y z
N TYR A 1 8.09 8.79 18.86
CA TYR A 1 9.28 8.32 18.11
C TYR A 1 8.77 7.51 16.93
N HIS A 2 8.85 8.05 15.72
CA HIS A 2 8.35 7.36 14.53
C HIS A 2 9.49 6.94 13.59
N HIS A 3 10.74 7.07 14.03
CA HIS A 3 11.93 6.68 13.29
C HIS A 3 12.82 5.85 14.21
N PHE A 4 13.41 4.80 13.66
CA PHE A 4 14.46 4.03 14.33
C PHE A 4 15.61 3.84 13.35
N GLU A 5 16.84 3.90 13.85
CA GLU A 5 18.03 3.60 13.08
C GLU A 5 18.95 2.64 13.82
N ILE A 6 19.74 1.88 13.06
CA ILE A 6 20.84 1.06 13.56
C ILE A 6 22.15 1.61 13.02
N VAL A 7 23.22 1.41 13.78
CA VAL A 7 24.59 1.74 13.36
C VAL A 7 25.27 0.47 12.87
N LEU A 8 25.86 0.53 11.68
CA LEU A 8 26.61 -0.59 11.09
C LEU A 8 28.00 -0.69 11.72
N LEU A 9 28.12 -1.39 12.86
CA LEU A 9 29.36 -1.43 13.64
C LEU A 9 30.42 -2.37 13.08
N GLU A 10 30.02 -3.44 12.41
CA GLU A 10 30.93 -4.47 11.89
C GLU A 10 31.21 -4.25 10.39
N LYS A 11 32.33 -4.80 9.90
CA LYS A 11 32.64 -4.82 8.47
C LYS A 11 31.78 -5.88 7.79
N PHE A 12 31.32 -5.58 6.59
CA PHE A 12 30.54 -6.48 5.75
C PHE A 12 31.12 -6.53 4.33
N SER A 13 30.77 -7.56 3.58
CA SER A 13 31.18 -7.77 2.19
C SER A 13 30.03 -8.38 1.39
N ASP A 14 30.21 -8.54 0.08
CA ASP A 14 29.19 -9.15 -0.79
C ASP A 14 28.79 -10.58 -0.34
N ASN A 15 29.71 -11.31 0.31
CA ASN A 15 29.45 -12.65 0.85
C ASN A 15 28.97 -12.65 2.32
N GLU A 16 29.16 -11.54 3.02
CA GLU A 16 28.87 -11.37 4.44
C GLU A 16 28.08 -10.07 4.60
N PRO A 17 26.78 -10.08 4.26
CA PRO A 17 26.02 -8.86 4.14
C PRO A 17 25.83 -8.16 5.49
N PRO A 18 25.54 -6.85 5.48
CA PRO A 18 25.14 -6.13 6.68
C PRO A 18 23.78 -6.63 7.20
N PRO A 19 23.40 -6.25 8.44
CA PRO A 19 22.05 -6.45 8.95
C PRO A 19 20.97 -5.83 8.04
N ALA A 20 19.83 -6.51 7.95
CA ALA A 20 18.64 -5.94 7.33
C ALA A 20 17.77 -5.25 8.38
N ILE A 21 17.06 -4.22 7.96
CA ILE A 21 16.05 -3.54 8.77
C ILE A 21 14.68 -3.64 8.11
N ALA A 22 13.65 -3.79 8.92
CA ALA A 22 12.30 -3.97 8.45
C ALA A 22 11.28 -3.29 9.35
N LEU A 23 10.10 -3.03 8.78
CA LEU A 23 8.86 -2.72 9.49
C LEU A 23 7.94 -3.92 9.30
N CYS A 24 7.38 -4.45 10.38
CA CYS A 24 6.39 -5.52 10.30
C CYS A 24 5.15 -5.21 11.13
N THR A 25 4.01 -5.80 10.78
CA THR A 25 2.83 -5.80 11.66
C THR A 25 2.95 -6.94 12.67
N ALA A 26 2.16 -6.86 13.75
CA ALA A 26 2.08 -7.94 14.73
C ALA A 26 1.23 -9.13 14.24
N SER A 27 0.36 -8.90 13.26
CA SER A 27 -0.46 -9.92 12.62
C SER A 27 -0.21 -9.88 11.12
N PRO A 28 0.36 -10.93 10.52
CA PRO A 28 0.43 -11.02 9.07
C PRO A 28 -0.98 -10.99 8.50
N LEU A 29 -1.10 -10.47 7.28
CA LEU A 29 -2.39 -10.41 6.58
C LEU A 29 -2.64 -11.79 5.94
N ASP A 30 -3.73 -12.43 6.35
CA ASP A 30 -4.18 -13.72 5.82
C ASP A 30 -5.66 -13.60 5.37
N PRO A 31 -5.96 -13.71 4.07
CA PRO A 31 -5.03 -13.97 2.96
C PRO A 31 -4.05 -12.81 2.72
N PRO A 32 -2.92 -13.05 2.04
CA PRO A 32 -2.00 -11.99 1.64
C PRO A 32 -2.73 -10.86 0.94
N PRO A 33 -2.34 -9.59 1.20
CA PRO A 33 -3.01 -8.45 0.61
C PRO A 33 -2.80 -8.44 -0.90
N ILE A 34 -3.88 -8.18 -1.62
CA ILE A 34 -3.86 -8.00 -3.08
C ILE A 34 -3.32 -6.59 -3.41
N SER A 35 -3.67 -5.61 -2.57
CA SER A 35 -3.28 -4.22 -2.74
C SER A 35 -1.82 -3.94 -2.43
N GLN A 36 -1.15 -3.20 -3.31
CA GLN A 36 0.23 -2.75 -3.06
C GLN A 36 0.35 -1.74 -1.90
N PHE A 37 -0.77 -1.13 -1.50
CA PHE A 37 -0.87 -0.19 -0.39
C PHE A 37 -1.12 -0.88 0.95
N ARG A 38 -1.46 -2.16 0.94
CA ARG A 38 -1.59 -2.96 2.15
C ARG A 38 -0.41 -3.89 2.24
N GLN A 39 0.53 -3.59 3.13
CA GLN A 39 1.68 -4.45 3.38
C GLN A 39 1.84 -4.67 4.87
N ASP A 40 2.12 -5.91 5.23
CA ASP A 40 2.43 -6.34 6.59
C ASP A 40 3.93 -6.39 6.86
N TYR A 41 4.75 -6.29 5.82
CA TYR A 41 6.19 -6.43 5.90
C TYR A 41 6.95 -5.57 4.87
N LEU A 42 7.71 -4.59 5.34
CA LEU A 42 8.65 -3.80 4.56
C LEU A 42 10.07 -4.15 4.99
N ARG A 43 10.92 -4.56 4.05
CA ARG A 43 12.31 -4.92 4.35
C ARG A 43 13.27 -4.18 3.45
N PHE A 44 14.30 -3.61 4.07
CA PHE A 44 15.51 -3.17 3.39
C PHE A 44 16.68 -4.05 3.84
N TRP A 45 17.26 -4.77 2.88
CA TRP A 45 18.49 -5.53 3.08
C TRP A 45 19.51 -5.00 2.08
N PRO A 46 20.57 -4.31 2.54
CA PRO A 46 21.57 -3.78 1.63
C PRO A 46 22.46 -4.91 1.10
N THR A 47 22.01 -5.53 0.02
CA THR A 47 22.75 -6.55 -0.75
C THR A 47 22.99 -6.05 -2.17
N GLY A 48 23.94 -6.67 -2.89
CA GLY A 48 24.29 -6.25 -4.24
C GLY A 48 24.82 -4.82 -4.29
N ASP A 49 24.34 -4.01 -5.24
CA ASP A 49 24.82 -2.63 -5.40
C ASP A 49 24.52 -1.75 -4.19
N ALA A 50 23.39 -1.95 -3.50
CA ALA A 50 23.04 -1.19 -2.30
C ALA A 50 24.08 -1.37 -1.17
N ALA A 51 24.68 -2.56 -1.06
CA ALA A 51 25.73 -2.83 -0.07
C ALA A 51 26.99 -1.98 -0.31
N ARG A 52 27.29 -1.67 -1.58
CA ARG A 52 28.50 -0.93 -1.98
C ARG A 52 28.46 0.54 -1.56
N TYR A 53 27.27 1.09 -1.36
CA TYR A 53 27.06 2.46 -0.92
C TYR A 53 27.08 2.62 0.60
N LEU A 54 27.11 1.51 1.34
CA LEU A 54 27.19 1.51 2.79
C LEU A 54 28.60 1.15 3.26
N LYS A 55 29.02 1.77 4.36
CA LYS A 55 30.26 1.47 5.06
C LYS A 55 30.04 1.27 6.55
N GLN A 56 31.04 0.66 7.19
CA GLN A 56 31.11 0.60 8.65
C GLN A 56 31.01 2.01 9.24
N GLY A 57 30.13 2.17 10.23
CA GLY A 57 29.79 3.42 10.90
C GLY A 57 28.57 4.14 10.34
N ASP A 58 28.06 3.75 9.16
CA ASP A 58 26.84 4.34 8.62
C ASP A 58 25.62 3.95 9.47
N LYS A 59 24.59 4.81 9.39
CA LYS A 59 23.31 4.58 10.03
C LYS A 59 22.25 4.25 8.99
N ILE A 60 21.48 3.20 9.22
CA ILE A 60 20.31 2.87 8.38
C ILE A 60 19.07 2.80 9.25
N GLY A 61 17.95 3.32 8.77
CA GLY A 61 16.74 3.40 9.58
C GLY A 61 15.47 3.47 8.77
N TRP A 62 14.36 3.11 9.41
CA TRP A 62 13.02 3.31 8.90
C TRP A 62 12.31 4.36 9.74
N GLY A 63 11.58 5.25 9.06
CA GLY A 63 10.66 6.17 9.66
C GLY A 63 9.26 6.04 9.11
N ILE A 64 8.31 6.54 9.89
CA ILE A 64 6.89 6.62 9.56
C ILE A 64 6.47 8.06 9.77
N LEU A 65 5.89 8.66 8.73
CA LEU A 65 5.27 9.97 8.78
C LEU A 65 3.77 9.79 8.68
N PHE A 66 3.05 10.44 9.59
CA PHE A 66 1.60 10.51 9.62
C PHE A 66 1.20 11.85 9.02
N PRO A 67 0.70 11.89 7.78
CA PRO A 67 0.21 13.13 7.18
C PRO A 67 -0.89 13.70 8.07
N GLN A 68 -0.76 14.98 8.41
CA GLN A 68 -1.83 15.71 9.09
C GLN A 68 -2.83 16.19 8.04
N ASP A 69 -3.58 15.26 7.46
CA ASP A 69 -4.70 15.62 6.60
C ASP A 69 -5.88 16.03 7.47
N GLU A 70 -6.47 17.18 7.20
CA GLU A 70 -7.69 17.66 7.89
C GLU A 70 -8.84 16.63 7.77
N ASP A 71 -8.88 15.89 6.65
CA ASP A 71 -9.87 14.83 6.39
C ASP A 71 -9.64 13.53 7.20
N SER A 72 -8.43 13.31 7.70
CA SER A 72 -8.04 12.06 8.38
C SER A 72 -8.57 11.96 9.82
N PHE A 73 -8.94 13.09 10.44
CA PHE A 73 -9.46 13.15 11.80
C PHE A 73 -10.98 12.94 11.92
N ILE A 74 -11.73 12.97 10.81
CA ILE A 74 -13.21 13.13 10.84
C ILE A 74 -13.96 11.78 10.81
N GLY A 75 -13.28 10.63 10.71
CA GLY A 75 -13.95 9.32 10.66
C GLY A 75 -13.29 8.26 11.53
N ASN A 76 -13.95 7.87 12.63
CA ASN A 76 -13.54 6.89 13.65
C ASN A 76 -13.21 5.44 13.16
N ASN A 77 -13.08 5.19 11.86
CA ASN A 77 -12.78 3.86 11.30
C ASN A 77 -12.19 3.90 9.87
N LYS A 78 -11.72 5.05 9.38
CA LYS A 78 -11.18 5.15 8.02
C LYS A 78 -9.71 4.74 8.01
N GLU A 79 -9.35 3.96 7.02
CA GLU A 79 -7.99 3.48 6.79
C GLU A 79 -7.10 4.68 6.49
N GLN A 80 -6.18 4.99 7.42
CA GLN A 80 -5.30 6.15 7.32
C GLN A 80 -4.11 5.81 6.41
N LEU A 81 -3.79 6.67 5.45
CA LEU A 81 -2.53 6.57 4.70
C LEU A 81 -1.37 7.09 5.54
N ILE A 82 -0.27 6.37 5.52
CA ILE A 82 0.99 6.73 6.16
C ILE A 82 2.13 6.67 5.14
N ILE A 83 3.19 7.42 5.41
CA ILE A 83 4.39 7.43 4.59
C ILE A 83 5.50 6.72 5.35
N CYS A 84 5.91 5.55 4.88
CA CYS A 84 7.09 4.85 5.36
C CYS A 84 8.31 5.30 4.55
N TYR A 85 9.41 5.65 5.21
CA TYR A 85 10.61 6.10 4.53
C TYR A 85 11.87 5.46 5.10
N LEU A 86 12.80 5.10 4.21
CA LEU A 86 14.10 4.56 4.56
C LEU A 86 15.12 5.70 4.56
N THR A 87 15.96 5.72 5.60
CA THR A 87 17.06 6.67 5.70
C THR A 87 18.41 5.96 5.71
N VAL A 88 19.39 6.53 5.01
CA VAL A 88 20.82 6.22 5.14
C VAL A 88 21.52 7.48 5.61
N ASN A 89 22.20 7.43 6.75
CA ASN A 89 22.83 8.58 7.40
C ASN A 89 21.87 9.78 7.53
N ARG A 90 20.60 9.49 7.84
CA ARG A 90 19.49 10.46 7.97
C ARG A 90 19.06 11.17 6.67
N THR A 91 19.63 10.79 5.53
CA THR A 91 19.13 11.17 4.21
C THR A 91 18.07 10.16 3.76
N VAL A 92 16.93 10.63 3.28
CA VAL A 92 15.85 9.77 2.78
C VAL A 92 16.23 9.23 1.41
N GLY A 93 16.30 7.91 1.27
CA GLY A 93 16.62 7.25 -0.01
C GLY A 93 15.45 6.48 -0.61
N TYR A 94 14.43 6.15 0.19
CA TYR A 94 13.25 5.43 -0.29
C TYR A 94 12.01 5.87 0.47
N VAL A 95 10.90 6.00 -0.25
CA VAL A 95 9.61 6.42 0.28
C VAL A 95 8.53 5.49 -0.26
N ARG A 96 7.58 5.12 0.61
CA ARG A 96 6.42 4.31 0.24
C ARG A 96 5.19 4.75 1.01
N VAL A 97 4.06 4.87 0.32
CA VAL A 97 2.76 5.15 0.95
C VAL A 97 2.03 3.83 1.18
N LEU A 98 1.49 3.64 2.38
CA LEU A 98 0.73 2.45 2.76
C LEU A 98 -0.49 2.85 3.60
N TYR A 99 -1.49 1.98 3.66
CA TYR A 99 -2.48 2.02 4.72
C TYR A 99 -1.85 1.65 6.06
N GLN A 100 -2.21 2.40 7.10
CA GLN A 100 -1.82 2.09 8.46
C GLN A 100 -2.43 0.73 8.86
N PRO A 101 -1.61 -0.28 9.15
CA PRO A 101 -2.12 -1.56 9.60
C PRO A 101 -2.72 -1.44 11.00
N ILE A 102 -3.68 -2.30 11.30
CA ILE A 102 -4.26 -2.41 12.65
C ILE A 102 -3.12 -2.78 13.62
N GLY A 103 -2.97 -1.98 14.68
CA GLY A 103 -1.89 -2.16 15.66
C GLY A 103 -0.53 -1.56 15.26
N GLY A 104 -0.42 -1.01 14.05
CA GLY A 104 0.77 -0.31 13.56
C GLY A 104 1.92 -1.21 13.14
N PHE A 105 3.05 -0.56 12.82
CA PHE A 105 4.29 -1.21 12.43
C PHE A 105 5.28 -1.27 13.61
N TYR A 106 6.05 -2.34 13.63
CA TYR A 106 7.09 -2.63 14.61
C TYR A 106 8.46 -2.72 13.91
N PRO A 107 9.51 -2.15 14.52
CA PRO A 107 10.85 -2.26 14.00
C PRO A 107 11.37 -3.69 14.14
N VAL A 108 11.92 -4.24 13.06
CA VAL A 108 12.56 -5.55 13.05
C VAL A 108 13.97 -5.42 12.51
N ILE A 109 14.91 -6.06 13.19
CA ILE A 109 16.30 -6.15 12.76
C ILE A 109 16.61 -7.61 12.49
N ILE A 110 17.17 -7.89 11.33
CA ILE A 110 17.54 -9.24 10.90
C ILE A 110 19.05 -9.27 10.82
N ALA A 111 19.67 -9.92 11.81
CA ALA A 111 21.11 -10.10 11.88
C ALA A 111 21.53 -11.37 11.13
N PRO A 112 22.38 -11.26 10.11
CA PRO A 112 23.09 -12.40 9.52
C PRO A 112 23.96 -13.11 10.58
N SER A 113 24.29 -14.38 10.35
CA SER A 113 25.06 -15.19 11.31
C SER A 113 26.48 -14.68 11.59
N ASN A 114 27.03 -13.82 10.72
CA ASN A 114 28.34 -13.20 10.88
C ASN A 114 28.31 -11.94 11.75
N ILE A 115 27.13 -11.37 12.04
CA ILE A 115 26.99 -10.14 12.83
C ILE A 115 26.63 -10.49 14.27
N ASN A 116 27.45 -10.05 15.21
CA ASN A 116 27.26 -10.34 16.64
C ASN A 116 26.82 -9.12 17.44
N LEU A 117 27.09 -7.92 16.93
CA LEU A 117 26.78 -6.67 17.59
C LEU A 117 25.97 -5.73 16.69
N ILE A 118 24.81 -5.31 17.19
CA ILE A 118 23.98 -4.27 16.57
C ILE A 118 23.70 -3.21 17.61
N GLN A 119 24.01 -1.96 17.27
CA GLN A 119 23.65 -0.81 18.08
C GLN A 119 22.42 -0.15 17.49
N MET A 120 21.35 -0.08 18.28
CA MET A 120 20.20 0.73 17.97
C MET A 120 20.43 2.16 18.45
N ASP A 121 20.09 3.14 17.61
CA ASP A 121 20.12 4.55 17.96
C ASP A 121 18.70 5.11 17.86
N PHE A 122 18.12 5.43 19.03
CA PHE A 122 16.80 6.02 19.16
C PHE A 122 16.84 7.55 19.28
N SER A 123 18.00 8.18 19.04
CA SER A 123 18.16 9.63 19.22
C SER A 123 17.40 10.47 18.20
N ALA A 124 16.99 9.89 17.06
CA ALA A 124 16.22 10.59 16.04
C ALA A 124 14.70 10.53 16.37
N THR A 125 14.15 11.62 16.92
CA THR A 125 12.71 11.68 17.20
C THR A 125 11.90 12.03 15.95
N GLN A 126 12.46 12.87 15.08
CA GLN A 126 11.90 13.30 13.80
C GLN A 126 13.04 13.63 12.82
N ILE A 127 13.03 13.00 11.64
CA ILE A 127 13.90 13.38 10.54
C ILE A 127 13.21 14.57 9.85
N LEU A 128 13.65 15.79 10.19
CA LEU A 128 13.23 17.01 9.50
C LEU A 128 14.09 17.15 8.25
N THR A 129 13.74 16.44 7.18
CA THR A 129 14.40 16.60 5.88
C THR A 129 13.67 17.65 5.05
N GLU A 130 14.42 18.32 4.19
CA GLU A 130 13.86 19.20 3.14
C GLU A 130 12.95 18.41 2.17
N ASP A 131 13.08 17.08 2.15
CA ASP A 131 12.30 16.16 1.32
C ASP A 131 10.84 15.96 1.76
N PHE A 132 10.47 16.47 2.94
CA PHE A 132 9.11 16.35 3.50
C PHE A 132 8.47 17.72 3.74
N THR A 133 8.51 18.60 2.75
CA THR A 133 7.66 19.81 2.78
C THR A 133 6.17 19.42 2.81
N PRO A 134 5.31 20.21 3.46
CA PRO A 134 3.86 19.96 3.45
C PRO A 134 3.28 19.77 2.05
N GLU A 135 3.79 20.52 1.07
CA GLU A 135 3.39 20.44 -0.33
C GLU A 135 3.79 19.11 -0.96
N GLN A 136 5.03 18.64 -0.74
CA GLN A 136 5.46 17.32 -1.21
C GLN A 136 4.66 16.19 -0.57
N ILE A 137 4.39 16.27 0.74
CA ILE A 137 3.55 15.29 1.44
C ILE A 137 2.16 15.23 0.80
N LYS A 138 1.54 16.40 0.56
CA LYS A 138 0.23 16.49 -0.11
C LYS A 138 0.25 15.86 -1.49
N THR A 139 1.27 16.15 -2.31
CA THR A 139 1.41 15.55 -3.64
C THR A 139 1.56 14.03 -3.57
N ILE A 140 2.47 13.53 -2.71
CA ILE A 140 2.69 12.09 -2.52
C ILE A 140 1.39 11.37 -2.11
N ILE A 141 0.61 11.96 -1.21
CA ILE A 141 -0.67 11.38 -0.77
C ILE A 141 -1.73 11.47 -1.86
N ALA A 142 -1.79 12.58 -2.62
CA ALA A 142 -2.71 12.72 -3.74
C ALA A 142 -2.45 11.66 -4.82
N ASP A 143 -1.18 11.48 -5.21
CA ASP A 143 -0.77 10.46 -6.18
C ASP A 143 -1.12 9.05 -5.70
N ALA A 144 -0.89 8.75 -4.42
CA ALA A 144 -1.27 7.46 -3.84
C ALA A 144 -2.78 7.24 -3.83
N ARG A 145 -3.58 8.26 -3.49
CA ARG A 145 -5.06 8.18 -3.53
C ARG A 145 -5.57 7.94 -4.95
N GLN A 146 -4.97 8.57 -5.95
CA GLN A 146 -5.31 8.33 -7.35
C GLN A 146 -5.06 6.86 -7.72
N GLN A 147 -3.87 6.34 -7.42
CA GLN A 147 -3.52 4.94 -7.71
C GLN A 147 -4.43 3.92 -6.99
N ILE A 148 -4.88 4.24 -5.78
CA ILE A 148 -5.83 3.41 -5.03
C ILE A 148 -7.19 3.37 -5.73
N GLU A 149 -7.65 4.49 -6.29
CA GLU A 149 -8.92 4.52 -7.02
C GLU A 149 -8.81 3.72 -8.32
N GLU A 150 -7.71 3.90 -9.07
CA GLU A 150 -7.43 3.12 -10.28
C GLU A 150 -7.38 1.60 -9.98
N GLU A 151 -6.79 1.19 -8.86
CA GLU A 151 -6.76 -0.20 -8.40
C GLU A 151 -8.18 -0.72 -8.11
N ARG A 152 -9.03 0.08 -7.47
CA ARG A 152 -10.41 -0.28 -7.14
C ARG A 152 -11.30 -0.42 -8.38
N GLU A 153 -11.16 0.48 -9.34
CA GLU A 153 -11.90 0.40 -10.61
C GLU A 153 -11.55 -0.90 -11.35
N TYR A 154 -10.26 -1.24 -11.41
CA TYR A 154 -9.80 -2.48 -12.03
C TYR A 154 -10.34 -3.74 -11.34
N GLU A 155 -10.40 -3.76 -10.01
CA GLU A 155 -10.99 -4.88 -9.24
C GLU A 155 -12.47 -5.08 -9.58
N GLN A 156 -13.24 -3.98 -9.67
CA GLN A 156 -14.68 -4.05 -10.02
C GLN A 156 -14.90 -4.57 -11.44
N GLU A 157 -14.08 -4.15 -12.40
CA GLU A 157 -14.14 -4.66 -13.77
C GLU A 157 -13.85 -6.16 -13.82
N GLN A 158 -12.83 -6.63 -13.10
CA GLN A 158 -12.49 -8.06 -13.02
C GLN A 158 -13.63 -8.89 -12.40
N GLU A 159 -14.25 -8.40 -11.34
CA GLU A 159 -15.39 -9.08 -10.70
C GLU A 159 -16.58 -9.21 -11.67
N TYR A 160 -16.90 -8.13 -12.39
CA TYR A 160 -17.97 -8.11 -13.38
C TYR A 160 -17.71 -9.09 -14.53
N GLU A 161 -16.48 -9.13 -15.06
CA GLU A 161 -16.10 -10.08 -16.12
C GLU A 161 -16.21 -11.53 -15.65
N GLN A 162 -15.76 -11.83 -14.43
CA GLN A 162 -15.86 -13.17 -13.83
C GLN A 162 -17.32 -13.60 -13.64
N GLU A 163 -18.20 -12.70 -13.18
CA GLU A 163 -19.62 -12.98 -13.03
C GLU A 163 -20.29 -13.27 -14.38
N GLN A 164 -20.00 -12.47 -15.41
CA GLN A 164 -20.49 -12.69 -16.77
C GLN A 164 -20.00 -14.02 -17.36
N GLU A 165 -18.75 -14.39 -17.11
CA GLU A 165 -18.21 -15.67 -17.58
C GLU A 165 -18.86 -16.86 -16.86
N GLN A 166 -19.11 -16.75 -15.56
CA GLN A 166 -19.84 -17.77 -14.79
C GLN A 166 -21.27 -17.97 -15.31
N LEU A 167 -21.98 -16.87 -15.64
CA LEU A 167 -23.30 -16.93 -16.26
C LEU A 167 -23.29 -17.60 -17.63
N ARG A 168 -22.26 -17.36 -18.45
CA ARG A 168 -22.07 -18.03 -19.76
C ARG A 168 -21.73 -19.52 -19.62
N LYS A 169 -20.98 -19.89 -18.59
CA LYS A 169 -20.52 -21.27 -18.35
C LYS A 169 -21.55 -22.18 -17.68
N SER A 170 -22.69 -21.66 -17.23
CA SER A 170 -23.79 -22.45 -16.65
C SER A 170 -24.86 -22.78 -17.72
N PRO A 171 -24.80 -23.94 -18.42
CA PRO A 171 -25.67 -24.23 -19.55
C PRO A 171 -26.96 -24.97 -19.16
N GLU A 172 -27.23 -25.22 -17.86
CA GLU A 172 -28.27 -26.18 -17.45
C GLU A 172 -29.22 -25.65 -16.37
N SER A 173 -30.36 -25.10 -16.81
CA SER A 173 -31.73 -25.48 -16.37
C SER A 173 -32.79 -24.63 -17.07
N ILE A 174 -32.67 -24.43 -18.40
CA ILE A 174 -33.73 -23.77 -19.17
C ILE A 174 -34.96 -24.69 -19.33
N ASP A 175 -34.82 -26.01 -19.15
CA ASP A 175 -35.93 -26.96 -19.28
C ASP A 175 -36.81 -27.18 -18.03
N GLN A 176 -36.55 -26.50 -16.89
CA GLN A 176 -37.46 -26.58 -15.72
C GLN A 176 -38.19 -25.27 -15.38
N LYS A 177 -37.94 -24.16 -16.09
CA LYS A 177 -38.56 -22.86 -15.80
C LYS A 177 -39.83 -22.54 -16.60
N SER A 178 -40.27 -23.40 -17.53
CA SER A 178 -41.55 -23.15 -18.23
C SER A 178 -42.80 -23.41 -17.35
N THR A 179 -42.66 -24.06 -16.20
CA THR A 179 -43.79 -24.36 -15.30
C THR A 179 -44.00 -23.31 -14.20
N ILE A 180 -43.04 -22.41 -13.91
CA ILE A 180 -43.17 -21.43 -12.81
C ILE A 180 -43.53 -20.01 -13.32
N SER A 181 -43.27 -19.68 -14.60
CA SER A 181 -43.53 -18.34 -15.15
C SER A 181 -45.01 -17.93 -15.28
N THR A 182 -45.97 -18.81 -14.98
CA THR A 182 -47.41 -18.45 -15.07
C THR A 182 -48.01 -17.99 -13.74
N GLN A 183 -47.31 -18.10 -12.60
CA GLN A 183 -47.89 -17.75 -11.29
C GLN A 183 -47.42 -16.42 -10.67
N LEU A 184 -46.39 -15.76 -11.19
CA LEU A 184 -45.83 -14.53 -10.58
C LEU A 184 -46.04 -13.23 -11.39
N ILE A 185 -46.99 -13.22 -12.35
CA ILE A 185 -47.34 -12.01 -13.12
C ILE A 185 -48.61 -11.31 -12.56
N LYS A 186 -49.19 -11.79 -11.45
CA LYS A 186 -50.46 -11.22 -10.92
C LYS A 186 -50.36 -10.27 -9.72
N GLU A 187 -49.20 -10.06 -9.08
CA GLU A 187 -49.19 -9.34 -7.79
C GLU A 187 -48.31 -8.10 -7.66
N THR A 188 -47.63 -7.63 -8.71
CA THR A 188 -46.77 -6.43 -8.57
C THR A 188 -47.09 -5.38 -9.62
N SER A 189 -48.35 -4.96 -9.64
CA SER A 189 -48.77 -3.69 -10.24
C SER A 189 -49.37 -2.82 -9.13
N TYR A 190 -48.53 -2.26 -8.26
CA TYR A 190 -48.88 -1.08 -7.48
C TYR A 190 -47.60 -0.39 -6.96
N GLU A 191 -47.47 0.89 -7.32
CA GLU A 191 -46.55 1.91 -6.76
C GLU A 191 -45.04 1.71 -7.09
N MET A 192 -44.26 2.69 -7.57
CA MET A 192 -44.27 4.13 -7.32
C MET A 192 -43.76 4.93 -8.53
N SER A 193 -44.34 6.13 -8.64
CA SER A 193 -43.88 7.28 -9.40
C SER A 193 -42.86 8.06 -8.55
N SER A 194 -41.66 8.31 -9.09
CA SER A 194 -40.93 9.57 -8.84
C SER A 194 -39.74 9.73 -9.80
N THR A 195 -39.87 10.71 -10.69
CA THR A 195 -38.87 11.69 -11.15
C THR A 195 -37.42 11.60 -10.67
N VAL A 196 -36.46 11.76 -11.61
CA VAL A 196 -35.34 12.76 -11.64
C VAL A 196 -34.37 12.40 -12.82
N PRO A 197 -33.64 13.37 -13.41
CA PRO A 197 -33.52 13.52 -14.86
C PRO A 197 -32.21 13.02 -15.49
N ASP A 198 -32.25 13.03 -16.83
CA ASP A 198 -31.14 13.09 -17.79
C ASP A 198 -29.92 13.88 -17.31
N ASN A 199 -28.74 13.29 -17.51
CA ASN A 199 -27.59 13.94 -18.13
C ASN A 199 -26.58 12.87 -18.60
N ASN A 200 -26.66 12.54 -19.88
CA ASN A 200 -25.55 11.97 -20.64
C ASN A 200 -24.54 13.09 -20.94
N GLU A 201 -23.24 12.86 -20.74
CA GLU A 201 -22.22 12.91 -21.82
C GLU A 201 -20.86 12.50 -21.24
N TYR A 202 -20.45 11.25 -21.50
CA TYR A 202 -19.06 10.81 -21.39
C TYR A 202 -18.51 10.73 -22.82
N ASP A 203 -17.39 11.40 -23.05
CA ASP A 203 -16.42 10.99 -24.06
C ASP A 203 -15.06 11.62 -23.69
N GLN A 204 -14.16 10.83 -23.09
CA GLN A 204 -12.74 11.11 -23.17
C GLN A 204 -11.92 9.82 -23.03
N TYR A 205 -11.42 9.39 -24.17
CA TYR A 205 -10.48 8.30 -24.38
C TYR A 205 -9.10 8.69 -23.82
N TYR A 206 -8.52 7.87 -22.92
CA TYR A 206 -7.11 7.98 -22.54
C TYR A 206 -6.36 6.66 -22.77
N PRO A 207 -5.14 6.71 -23.35
CA PRO A 207 -4.32 5.55 -23.70
C PRO A 207 -3.59 4.93 -22.49
N PRO A 208 -2.99 3.74 -22.63
CA PRO A 208 -2.37 3.03 -21.51
C PRO A 208 -1.15 3.77 -20.95
N VAL A 209 -1.15 4.02 -19.63
CA VAL A 209 -0.01 4.60 -18.91
C VAL A 209 0.95 3.48 -18.49
N LYS A 210 2.21 3.64 -18.89
CA LYS A 210 3.31 2.77 -18.50
C LYS A 210 3.71 3.07 -17.05
N SER A 211 3.71 2.02 -16.23
CA SER A 211 4.31 1.99 -14.90
C SER A 211 5.72 2.61 -14.94
N THR A 212 5.91 3.69 -14.19
CA THR A 212 7.21 4.33 -14.01
C THR A 212 7.58 4.24 -12.53
N THR A 213 8.37 3.24 -12.19
CA THR A 213 9.08 3.16 -10.91
C THR A 213 10.06 4.34 -10.85
N CYS A 214 9.75 5.35 -10.04
CA CYS A 214 10.70 6.42 -9.76
C CYS A 214 11.67 5.92 -8.69
N SER A 215 12.76 5.29 -9.14
CA SER A 215 13.94 5.05 -8.31
C SER A 215 14.71 6.36 -8.21
N ILE A 216 14.60 7.06 -7.08
CA ILE A 216 15.61 8.05 -6.70
C ILE A 216 16.69 7.30 -5.92
N ILE A 217 17.93 7.57 -6.33
CA ILE A 217 19.19 6.86 -6.06
C ILE A 217 19.42 6.58 -4.57
#